data_AF-A0A8T2EQW1-F1
#
_entry.id   AF-A0A8T2EQW1-F1
#
_cell.length_a   1.000
_cell.length_b   1.000
_cell.length_c   1.000
_cell.angle_alpha   90.00
_cell.angle_beta   90.00
_cell.angle_gamma   90.00
#
_symmetry.space_group_name_H-M   'P 1'
#
loop_
_entity.id
_entity.type
_entity.pdbx_description
1 polymer ?
#
loop_
_entity_poly.entity_id
_entity_poly.type
_entity_poly.pdbx_seq_one_letter_code
_entity_poly.pdbx_strand_id
1 'polypeptide(L)'
;MAATKALEFVLPTGFFIQPHRIWFFRKPWSSYNARLVLEDGSVWSAKSFGASGTRVAELVFNTSLTGYQEILTDPSYAGQFVLMTNPQIGNTGVNPDDEESRQCFLAGMVIRSLSISTSNWRCTKTFGDYLAERNIMGIYDLDTRAITRRLRESGSLNGVLSTDGSKTDEELLHMSRSWDIVGLDLISDVSCKSPYEWVEKTNPEWEFKTTSSRHRESYRLLTLFSYFHFKRLLHMISASYGCEITVVPSTWPAAEALKMKPDGILFSNGPGDPSAVPYAVETVKELLGKVPVYGICMGHQLLGQALGGKTFKMKFGHHGGNHPVRNNRTGHVEISAQWTQLLFPPAWK
;
A
#
# COMPACT_ATOMS: atom_id res chain seq x y z
N MET A 1 -31.51 -76.43 -8.74
CA MET A 1 -31.48 -75.40 -7.68
C MET A 1 -30.96 -74.12 -8.30
N ALA A 2 -31.60 -73.01 -7.94
CA ALA A 2 -31.64 -71.72 -8.63
C ALA A 2 -30.31 -70.95 -8.70
N ALA A 3 -30.28 -69.98 -9.63
CA ALA A 3 -29.45 -68.75 -9.72
C ALA A 3 -28.70 -68.66 -11.07
N THR A 4 -28.73 -67.61 -11.91
CA THR A 4 -29.47 -66.33 -11.96
C THR A 4 -29.40 -65.84 -13.42
N LYS A 5 -30.49 -65.27 -13.94
CA LYS A 5 -30.63 -64.75 -15.31
C LYS A 5 -29.65 -63.61 -15.62
N ALA A 6 -28.98 -63.68 -16.77
CA ALA A 6 -28.34 -62.55 -17.42
C ALA A 6 -29.42 -61.65 -18.05
N LEU A 7 -29.42 -60.36 -17.70
CA LEU A 7 -30.18 -59.35 -18.43
C LEU A 7 -29.30 -58.82 -19.57
N GLU A 8 -29.60 -59.23 -20.80
CA GLU A 8 -29.14 -58.53 -22.01
C GLU A 8 -29.94 -57.25 -22.17
N PHE A 9 -29.30 -56.10 -21.97
CA PHE A 9 -29.81 -54.82 -22.43
C PHE A 9 -29.23 -54.53 -23.81
N VAL A 10 -30.06 -54.70 -24.83
CA VAL A 10 -29.80 -54.30 -26.21
C VAL A 10 -29.84 -52.78 -26.28
N LEU A 11 -28.69 -52.13 -26.51
CA LEU A 11 -28.63 -50.72 -26.86
C LEU A 11 -28.72 -50.57 -28.39
N PRO A 12 -29.53 -49.64 -28.91
CA PRO A 12 -29.64 -49.42 -30.34
C PRO A 12 -28.34 -48.85 -30.91
N THR A 13 -27.93 -49.46 -32.02
CA THR A 13 -26.84 -49.04 -32.90
C THR A 13 -27.05 -47.61 -33.40
N GLY A 14 -26.00 -46.79 -33.35
CA GLY A 14 -25.93 -45.57 -34.14
C GLY A 14 -25.24 -44.37 -33.50
N PHE A 15 -23.99 -44.50 -33.06
CA PHE A 15 -23.09 -43.35 -32.95
C PHE A 15 -21.69 -43.76 -33.39
N PHE A 16 -21.30 -43.31 -34.57
CA PHE A 16 -19.93 -43.37 -35.07
C PHE A 16 -19.01 -42.60 -34.10
N ILE A 17 -18.08 -43.32 -33.46
CA ILE A 17 -17.01 -42.71 -32.68
C ILE A 17 -16.00 -42.14 -33.68
N GLN A 18 -15.92 -40.82 -33.82
CA GLN A 18 -14.74 -40.19 -34.42
C GLN A 18 -13.59 -40.26 -33.40
N PRO A 19 -12.45 -40.89 -33.73
CA PRO A 19 -11.28 -40.82 -32.88
C PRO A 19 -10.62 -39.45 -33.07
N HIS A 20 -10.01 -38.93 -32.00
CA HIS A 20 -9.19 -37.70 -31.96
C HIS A 20 -9.94 -36.37 -31.73
N ARG A 21 -10.58 -36.25 -30.56
CA ARG A 21 -10.56 -34.98 -29.81
C ARG A 21 -9.72 -35.18 -28.56
N ILE A 22 -8.46 -34.74 -28.61
CA ILE A 22 -7.63 -34.58 -27.41
C ILE A 22 -8.27 -33.45 -26.61
N TRP A 23 -9.02 -33.80 -25.57
CA TRP A 23 -9.45 -32.83 -24.57
C TRP A 23 -8.19 -32.36 -23.84
N PHE A 24 -7.71 -31.16 -24.16
CA PHE A 24 -6.77 -30.46 -23.31
C PHE A 24 -7.48 -30.15 -21.99
N PHE A 25 -7.47 -31.11 -21.05
CA PHE A 25 -7.76 -30.82 -19.66
C PHE A 25 -6.70 -29.84 -19.18
N ARG A 26 -7.00 -28.54 -19.21
CA ARG A 26 -6.29 -27.57 -18.39
C ARG A 26 -6.35 -28.11 -16.95
N LYS A 27 -5.19 -28.34 -16.34
CA LYS A 27 -5.14 -28.76 -14.94
C LYS A 27 -6.01 -27.78 -14.13
N PRO A 28 -6.96 -28.25 -13.31
CA PRO A 28 -7.87 -27.36 -12.58
C PRO A 28 -7.15 -26.57 -11.47
N TRP A 29 -5.88 -26.86 -11.21
CA TRP A 29 -5.01 -26.13 -10.30
C TRP A 29 -3.95 -25.32 -11.06
N SER A 30 -3.74 -24.09 -10.63
CA SER A 30 -2.64 -23.24 -11.12
C SER A 30 -1.30 -23.89 -10.76
N SER A 31 -0.40 -23.99 -11.73
CA SER A 31 0.99 -24.38 -11.51
C SER A 31 1.81 -23.17 -11.05
N TYR A 32 2.85 -23.40 -10.23
CA TYR A 32 3.81 -22.35 -9.90
C TYR A 32 4.37 -21.73 -11.19
N ASN A 33 4.10 -20.44 -11.38
CA ASN A 33 4.41 -19.67 -12.59
C ASN A 33 5.00 -18.29 -12.25
N ALA A 34 5.31 -18.05 -10.98
CA ALA A 34 5.97 -16.86 -10.49
C ALA A 34 7.10 -17.23 -9.52
N ARG A 35 8.08 -16.33 -9.40
CA ARG A 35 9.20 -16.43 -8.46
C ARG A 35 9.37 -15.12 -7.71
N LEU A 36 9.66 -15.23 -6.41
CA LEU A 36 10.19 -14.16 -5.59
C LEU A 36 11.64 -14.48 -5.26
N VAL A 37 12.56 -13.64 -5.72
CA VAL A 37 14.00 -13.76 -5.45
C VAL A 37 14.43 -12.59 -4.59
N LEU A 38 15.06 -12.85 -3.43
CA LEU A 38 15.57 -11.81 -2.54
C LEU A 38 17.08 -11.66 -2.68
N GLU A 39 17.61 -10.48 -2.34
CA GLU A 39 19.06 -10.16 -2.42
C GLU A 39 19.97 -11.10 -1.61
N ASP A 40 19.41 -11.74 -0.57
CA ASP A 40 20.07 -12.75 0.26
C ASP A 40 20.21 -14.12 -0.43
N GLY A 41 19.71 -14.27 -1.66
CA GLY A 41 19.75 -15.49 -2.45
C GLY A 41 18.58 -16.44 -2.21
N SER A 42 17.60 -16.09 -1.37
CA SER A 42 16.42 -16.92 -1.21
C SER A 42 15.49 -16.82 -2.43
N VAL A 43 15.04 -17.97 -2.91
CA VAL A 43 14.14 -18.11 -4.05
C VAL A 43 12.88 -18.82 -3.60
N TRP A 44 11.73 -18.23 -3.92
CA TRP A 44 10.43 -18.79 -3.57
C TRP A 44 9.57 -18.96 -4.81
N SER A 45 9.06 -20.18 -5.02
CA SER A 45 8.09 -20.47 -6.06
C SER A 45 6.69 -20.06 -5.63
N ALA A 46 5.98 -19.34 -6.50
CA ALA A 46 4.66 -18.80 -6.24
C ALA A 46 3.74 -18.95 -7.45
N LYS A 47 2.46 -18.70 -7.24
CA LYS A 47 1.46 -18.56 -8.30
C LYS A 47 1.20 -17.07 -8.52
N SER A 48 1.00 -16.64 -9.77
CA SER A 48 0.72 -15.24 -10.10
C SER A 48 -0.77 -14.93 -10.12
N PHE A 49 -1.11 -13.68 -9.85
CA PHE A 49 -2.40 -13.06 -10.13
C PHE A 49 -2.19 -11.58 -10.46
N GLY A 50 -3.18 -10.93 -11.08
CA GLY A 50 -3.01 -9.56 -11.59
C GLY A 50 -2.15 -9.52 -12.85
N ALA A 51 -1.21 -8.58 -12.91
CA ALA A 51 -0.33 -8.39 -14.06
C ALA A 51 0.82 -9.42 -14.13
N SER A 52 1.34 -9.62 -15.34
CA SER A 52 2.55 -10.42 -15.60
C SER A 52 3.73 -9.50 -15.90
N GLY A 53 4.95 -9.94 -15.56
CA GLY A 53 6.17 -9.21 -15.87
C GLY A 53 7.30 -9.52 -14.90
N THR A 54 8.28 -8.62 -14.87
CA THR A 54 9.35 -8.61 -13.88
C THR A 54 9.41 -7.22 -13.25
N ARG A 55 9.47 -7.17 -11.91
CA ARG A 55 9.56 -5.94 -11.12
C ARG A 55 10.61 -6.12 -10.03
N VAL A 56 11.33 -5.05 -9.72
CA VAL A 56 12.28 -4.97 -8.62
C VAL A 56 11.76 -3.95 -7.62
N ALA A 57 11.79 -4.28 -6.34
CA ALA A 57 11.34 -3.40 -5.26
C ALA A 57 11.82 -3.91 -3.90
N GLU A 58 11.75 -3.04 -2.89
CA GLU A 58 12.04 -3.41 -1.50
C GLU A 58 10.87 -4.22 -0.92
N LEU A 59 11.14 -5.38 -0.33
CA LEU A 59 10.13 -6.20 0.31
C LEU A 59 9.90 -5.79 1.77
N VAL A 60 8.67 -5.35 2.05
CA VAL A 60 8.18 -5.04 3.39
C VAL A 60 7.03 -5.96 3.77
N PHE A 61 6.77 -6.15 5.06
CA PHE A 61 5.60 -6.89 5.53
C PHE A 61 4.66 -5.96 6.29
N ASN A 62 3.35 -6.16 6.17
CA ASN A 62 2.32 -5.43 6.90
C ASN A 62 1.44 -6.39 7.71
N THR A 63 1.23 -6.07 8.99
CA THR A 63 0.50 -6.92 9.95
C THR A 63 -1.01 -6.68 9.99
N SER A 64 -1.53 -5.72 9.24
CA SER A 64 -2.96 -5.42 9.17
C SER A 64 -3.76 -6.65 8.70
N LEU A 65 -4.79 -7.00 9.47
CA LEU A 65 -5.66 -8.13 9.15
C LEU A 65 -6.76 -7.76 8.14
N THR A 66 -7.07 -6.48 8.03
CA THR A 66 -8.07 -5.92 7.11
C THR A 66 -7.49 -4.70 6.40
N GLY A 67 -8.22 -4.18 5.42
CA GLY A 67 -7.83 -2.96 4.71
C GLY A 67 -6.74 -3.16 3.65
N TYR A 68 -6.72 -4.32 2.99
CA TYR A 68 -5.71 -4.61 1.97
C TYR A 68 -5.86 -3.72 0.73
N GLN A 69 -7.06 -3.20 0.45
CA GLN A 69 -7.27 -2.27 -0.67
C GLN A 69 -6.70 -0.88 -0.34
N GLU A 70 -6.94 -0.39 0.87
CA GLU A 70 -6.40 0.89 1.35
C GLU A 70 -4.86 0.86 1.30
N ILE A 71 -4.27 -0.21 1.83
CA ILE A 71 -2.81 -0.45 1.77
C ILE A 71 -2.32 -0.46 0.32
N LEU A 72 -3.08 -1.07 -0.59
CA LEU A 72 -2.71 -1.17 -2.00
C LEU A 72 -2.67 0.20 -2.69
N THR A 73 -3.52 1.11 -2.25
CA THR A 73 -3.62 2.47 -2.79
C THR A 73 -2.84 3.50 -1.99
N ASP A 74 -2.12 3.12 -0.94
CA ASP A 74 -1.26 4.04 -0.18
C ASP A 74 0.08 4.27 -0.91
N PRO A 75 0.40 5.52 -1.31
CA PRO A 75 1.63 5.85 -2.02
C PRO A 75 2.88 5.76 -1.19
N SER A 76 2.76 5.65 0.12
CA SER A 76 3.90 5.35 1.00
C SER A 76 4.60 4.05 0.61
N TYR A 77 3.90 3.13 -0.08
CA TYR A 77 4.43 1.89 -0.64
C TYR A 77 5.04 2.01 -2.03
N ALA A 78 5.20 3.21 -2.58
CA ALA A 78 5.85 3.40 -3.88
C ALA A 78 7.25 2.76 -3.90
N GLY A 79 7.51 1.92 -4.91
CA GLY A 79 8.78 1.19 -5.01
C GLY A 79 8.93 0.01 -4.04
N GLN A 80 7.85 -0.43 -3.38
CA GLN A 80 7.87 -1.53 -2.43
C GLN A 80 6.98 -2.71 -2.86
N PHE A 81 7.38 -3.91 -2.46
CA PHE A 81 6.52 -5.08 -2.42
C PHE A 81 5.91 -5.20 -1.04
N VAL A 82 4.58 -5.33 -0.97
CA VAL A 82 3.88 -5.48 0.29
C VAL A 82 3.53 -6.93 0.52
N LEU A 83 4.10 -7.51 1.56
CA LEU A 83 3.76 -8.85 2.06
C LEU A 83 2.71 -8.75 3.16
N MET A 84 1.55 -9.34 2.95
CA MET A 84 0.51 -9.40 3.98
C MET A 84 0.73 -10.58 4.91
N THR A 85 0.75 -10.34 6.22
CA THR A 85 0.80 -11.44 7.19
C THR A 85 -0.55 -12.13 7.36
N ASN A 86 -1.66 -11.45 7.06
CA ASN A 86 -2.97 -12.09 6.99
C ASN A 86 -2.95 -13.14 5.86
N PRO A 87 -3.23 -14.42 6.15
CA PRO A 87 -3.09 -15.47 5.16
C PRO A 87 -4.11 -15.37 4.01
N GLN A 88 -5.31 -14.82 4.25
CA GLN A 88 -6.37 -14.77 3.25
C GLN A 88 -6.65 -13.34 2.81
N ILE A 89 -6.34 -13.03 1.54
CA ILE A 89 -6.54 -11.71 0.93
C ILE A 89 -7.53 -11.81 -0.24
N GLY A 90 -8.35 -10.77 -0.44
CA GLY A 90 -9.35 -10.70 -1.51
C GLY A 90 -10.75 -11.22 -1.12
N ASN A 91 -10.95 -11.59 0.15
CA ASN A 91 -12.23 -12.09 0.67
C ASN A 91 -13.38 -11.09 0.55
N THR A 92 -13.10 -9.79 0.68
CA THR A 92 -14.11 -8.72 0.56
C THR A 92 -14.17 -8.06 -0.81
N GLY A 93 -13.29 -8.44 -1.74
CA GLY A 93 -13.19 -7.81 -3.05
C GLY A 93 -12.68 -6.39 -2.94
N VAL A 94 -13.04 -5.57 -3.93
CA VAL A 94 -12.68 -4.15 -3.94
C VAL A 94 -13.88 -3.26 -4.25
N ASN A 95 -13.78 -2.00 -3.83
CA ASN A 95 -14.76 -0.96 -4.11
C ASN A 95 -14.12 0.43 -4.22
N PRO A 96 -14.68 1.37 -5.00
CA PRO A 96 -14.07 2.70 -5.18
C PRO A 96 -13.94 3.53 -3.90
N ASP A 97 -14.75 3.27 -2.87
CA ASP A 97 -14.76 4.07 -1.64
C ASP A 97 -13.57 3.75 -0.70
N ASP A 98 -12.98 2.55 -0.86
CA ASP A 98 -11.81 2.11 -0.09
C ASP A 98 -10.48 2.42 -0.82
N GLU A 99 -10.52 3.16 -1.93
CA GLU A 99 -9.31 3.70 -2.55
C GLU A 99 -8.84 4.96 -1.81
N GLU A 100 -7.66 4.89 -1.19
CA GLU A 100 -7.05 6.04 -0.53
C GLU A 100 -6.44 7.03 -1.52
N SER A 101 -6.21 6.62 -2.77
CA SER A 101 -5.56 7.45 -3.79
C SER A 101 -6.00 7.13 -5.23
N ARG A 102 -5.46 7.90 -6.18
CA ARG A 102 -5.78 7.80 -7.61
C ARG A 102 -5.37 6.47 -8.28
N GLN A 103 -4.41 5.74 -7.72
CA GLN A 103 -3.87 4.52 -8.33
C GLN A 103 -3.18 3.63 -7.28
N CYS A 104 -2.80 2.42 -7.67
CA CYS A 104 -1.91 1.59 -6.86
C CYS A 104 -0.46 2.02 -7.07
N PHE A 105 0.27 2.25 -5.99
CA PHE A 105 1.65 2.76 -6.07
C PHE A 105 2.71 1.72 -5.74
N LEU A 106 2.36 0.66 -5.00
CA LEU A 106 3.26 -0.47 -4.77
C LEU A 106 3.67 -1.16 -6.07
N ALA A 107 4.85 -1.75 -6.05
CA ALA A 107 5.39 -2.50 -7.17
C ALA A 107 4.75 -3.89 -7.33
N GLY A 108 4.22 -4.44 -6.23
CA GLY A 108 3.57 -5.75 -6.23
C GLY A 108 3.17 -6.26 -4.85
N MET A 109 2.29 -7.26 -4.84
CA MET A 109 1.63 -7.79 -3.63
C MET A 109 2.05 -9.24 -3.39
N VAL A 110 2.39 -9.58 -2.15
CA VAL A 110 2.85 -10.92 -1.74
C VAL A 110 1.93 -11.47 -0.65
N ILE A 111 1.23 -12.57 -0.95
CA ILE A 111 0.22 -13.13 -0.04
C ILE A 111 0.35 -14.65 0.13
N ARG A 112 -0.26 -15.20 1.19
CA ARG A 112 -0.28 -16.65 1.40
C ARG A 112 -1.34 -17.33 0.53
N SER A 113 -2.55 -16.79 0.52
CA SER A 113 -3.69 -17.36 -0.19
C SER A 113 -4.58 -16.26 -0.75
N LEU A 114 -4.90 -16.38 -2.04
CA LEU A 114 -5.91 -15.57 -2.69
C LEU A 114 -7.29 -16.20 -2.46
N SER A 115 -8.26 -15.40 -2.01
CA SER A 115 -9.62 -15.90 -1.80
C SER A 115 -10.23 -16.41 -3.10
N ILE A 116 -10.77 -17.64 -3.08
CA ILE A 116 -11.40 -18.28 -4.24
C ILE A 116 -12.72 -17.58 -4.59
N SER A 117 -13.44 -17.12 -3.57
CA SER A 117 -14.67 -16.37 -3.70
C SER A 117 -14.57 -15.08 -2.89
N THR A 118 -15.26 -14.06 -3.39
CA THR A 118 -15.38 -12.75 -2.78
C THR A 118 -16.81 -12.56 -2.29
N SER A 119 -16.98 -12.18 -1.03
CA SER A 119 -18.30 -12.01 -0.41
C SER A 119 -18.33 -10.81 0.52
N ASN A 120 -18.78 -9.67 -0.02
CA ASN A 120 -19.06 -8.47 0.74
C ASN A 120 -20.11 -7.65 -0.01
N TRP A 121 -21.04 -7.03 0.71
CA TRP A 121 -22.11 -6.24 0.10
C TRP A 121 -21.59 -4.99 -0.64
N ARG A 122 -20.43 -4.47 -0.24
CA ARG A 122 -19.74 -3.35 -0.90
C ARG A 122 -18.93 -3.77 -2.12
N CYS A 123 -18.72 -5.08 -2.34
CA CYS A 123 -17.84 -5.57 -3.40
C CYS A 123 -18.38 -5.17 -4.78
N THR A 124 -17.53 -4.52 -5.56
CA THR A 124 -17.81 -4.18 -6.97
C THR A 124 -17.01 -5.03 -7.95
N LYS A 125 -15.79 -5.46 -7.57
CA LYS A 125 -14.91 -6.30 -8.39
C LYS A 125 -14.11 -7.29 -7.53
N THR A 126 -13.61 -8.35 -8.17
CA THR A 126 -12.66 -9.26 -7.52
C THR A 126 -11.29 -8.59 -7.36
N PHE A 127 -10.52 -9.04 -6.37
CA PHE A 127 -9.20 -8.49 -6.10
C PHE A 127 -8.21 -8.75 -7.27
N GLY A 128 -8.28 -9.93 -7.88
CA GLY A 128 -7.39 -10.29 -8.99
C GLY A 128 -7.62 -9.46 -10.25
N ASP A 129 -8.89 -9.25 -10.61
CA ASP A 129 -9.26 -8.45 -11.79
C ASP A 129 -8.85 -6.99 -11.60
N TYR A 130 -9.05 -6.45 -10.39
CA TYR A 130 -8.65 -5.08 -10.05
C TYR A 130 -7.14 -4.84 -10.18
N LEU A 131 -6.30 -5.78 -9.71
CA LEU A 131 -4.85 -5.69 -9.91
C LEU A 131 -4.46 -5.81 -11.39
N ALA A 132 -5.13 -6.68 -12.15
CA ALA A 132 -4.86 -6.87 -13.57
C ALA A 132 -5.16 -5.59 -14.39
N GLU A 133 -6.31 -4.96 -14.14
CA GLU A 133 -6.71 -3.70 -14.78
C GLU A 133 -5.71 -2.57 -14.52
N ARG A 134 -5.10 -2.55 -13.33
CA ARG A 134 -4.14 -1.52 -12.91
C ARG A 134 -2.68 -1.89 -13.17
N ASN A 135 -2.43 -2.99 -13.88
CA ASN A 135 -1.10 -3.49 -14.21
C ASN A 135 -0.20 -3.75 -12.97
N ILE A 136 -0.79 -4.20 -11.85
CA ILE A 136 -0.09 -4.52 -10.60
C ILE A 136 0.10 -6.03 -10.49
N MET A 137 1.33 -6.43 -10.16
CA MET A 137 1.68 -7.84 -9.99
C MET A 137 1.29 -8.32 -8.59
N GLY A 138 0.65 -9.48 -8.53
CA GLY A 138 0.39 -10.20 -7.29
C GLY A 138 0.96 -11.61 -7.35
N ILE A 139 1.52 -12.10 -6.25
CA ILE A 139 1.91 -13.51 -6.10
C ILE A 139 1.34 -14.12 -4.83
N TYR A 140 0.97 -15.40 -4.90
CA TYR A 140 0.36 -16.14 -3.81
C TYR A 140 0.91 -17.57 -3.68
N ASP A 141 0.50 -18.28 -2.63
CA ASP A 141 0.97 -19.62 -2.26
C ASP A 141 2.40 -19.68 -1.70
N LEU A 142 2.79 -18.60 -1.00
CA LEU A 142 4.07 -18.47 -0.31
C LEU A 142 3.94 -18.64 1.20
N ASP A 143 4.97 -19.14 1.86
CA ASP A 143 5.07 -19.08 3.32
C ASP A 143 5.39 -17.65 3.79
N THR A 144 4.35 -16.81 3.84
CA THR A 144 4.48 -15.41 4.27
C THR A 144 4.99 -15.29 5.70
N ARG A 145 4.77 -16.31 6.56
CA ARG A 145 5.30 -16.32 7.93
C ARG A 145 6.81 -16.53 7.94
N ALA A 146 7.33 -17.47 7.16
CA ALA A 146 8.77 -17.70 7.04
C ALA A 146 9.48 -16.45 6.49
N ILE A 147 8.92 -15.82 5.46
CA ILE A 147 9.44 -14.58 4.88
C ILE A 147 9.40 -13.43 5.90
N THR A 148 8.28 -13.25 6.61
CA THR A 148 8.16 -12.21 7.65
C THR A 148 9.21 -12.39 8.76
N ARG A 149 9.46 -13.63 9.21
CA ARG A 149 10.50 -13.91 10.22
C ARG A 149 11.88 -13.52 9.69
N ARG A 150 12.18 -13.86 8.44
CA ARG A 150 13.43 -13.50 7.77
C ARG A 150 13.61 -11.98 7.68
N LEU A 151 12.59 -11.23 7.26
CA LEU A 151 12.64 -9.76 7.23
C LEU A 151 12.85 -9.15 8.62
N ARG A 152 12.30 -9.74 9.67
CA ARG A 152 12.53 -9.30 11.05
C ARG A 152 13.99 -9.56 11.52
N GLU A 153 14.60 -10.63 11.04
CA GLU A 153 15.96 -11.06 11.40
C GLU A 153 17.05 -10.36 10.56
N SER A 154 16.83 -10.17 9.26
CA SER A 154 17.80 -9.56 8.34
C SER A 154 17.55 -8.08 8.07
N GLY A 155 16.29 -7.62 8.23
CA GLY A 155 15.83 -6.30 7.79
C GLY A 155 15.03 -6.36 6.49
N SER A 156 14.59 -5.18 6.01
CA SER A 156 14.01 -5.05 4.68
C SER A 156 15.01 -5.51 3.63
N LEU A 157 14.57 -6.33 2.68
CA LEU A 157 15.42 -6.91 1.64
C LEU A 157 14.90 -6.48 0.27
N ASN A 158 15.80 -6.16 -0.66
CA ASN A 158 15.40 -5.97 -2.05
C ASN A 158 15.03 -7.31 -2.68
N GLY A 159 13.95 -7.30 -3.46
CA GLY A 159 13.40 -8.48 -4.09
C GLY A 159 13.06 -8.24 -5.55
N VAL A 160 12.93 -9.34 -6.30
CA VAL A 160 12.42 -9.36 -7.66
C VAL A 160 11.23 -10.31 -7.73
N LEU A 161 10.11 -9.79 -8.21
CA LEU A 161 8.95 -10.57 -8.62
C LEU A 161 9.02 -10.82 -10.12
N SER A 162 8.98 -12.07 -10.54
CA SER A 162 9.00 -12.42 -11.96
C SER A 162 8.01 -13.53 -12.29
N THR A 163 7.18 -13.31 -13.30
CA THR A 163 6.38 -14.35 -13.98
C THR A 163 7.02 -14.82 -15.28
N ASP A 164 8.18 -14.25 -15.64
CA ASP A 164 8.90 -14.59 -16.85
C ASP A 164 9.77 -15.83 -16.60
N GLY A 165 9.46 -16.92 -17.32
CA GLY A 165 10.18 -18.18 -17.25
C GLY A 165 11.51 -18.20 -18.02
N SER A 166 11.80 -17.17 -18.83
CA SER A 166 13.04 -17.09 -19.60
C SER A 166 14.25 -16.66 -18.77
N LYS A 167 14.02 -15.95 -17.65
CA LYS A 167 15.08 -15.43 -16.78
C LYS A 167 15.59 -16.49 -15.80
N THR A 168 16.90 -16.57 -15.61
CA THR A 168 17.48 -17.47 -14.60
C THR A 168 17.38 -16.86 -13.20
N ASP A 169 17.52 -17.68 -12.16
CA ASP A 169 17.47 -17.19 -10.78
C ASP A 169 18.67 -16.27 -10.47
N GLU A 170 19.81 -16.50 -11.11
CA GLU A 170 21.02 -15.67 -11.00
C GLU A 170 20.81 -14.27 -11.61
N GLU A 171 20.11 -14.17 -12.74
CA GLU A 171 19.77 -12.88 -13.35
C GLU A 171 18.85 -12.07 -12.41
N LEU A 172 17.83 -12.72 -11.83
CA LEU A 172 16.92 -12.09 -10.89
C LEU A 172 17.63 -11.68 -9.59
N LEU A 173 18.58 -12.48 -9.12
CA LEU A 173 19.41 -12.15 -7.95
C LEU A 173 20.37 -10.98 -8.24
N HIS A 174 20.91 -10.89 -9.45
CA HIS A 174 21.72 -9.74 -9.84
C HIS A 174 20.87 -8.46 -9.86
N MET A 175 19.64 -8.54 -10.39
CA MET A 175 18.69 -7.44 -10.40
C MET A 175 18.34 -6.95 -8.99
N SER A 176 18.05 -7.85 -8.02
CA SER A 176 17.75 -7.44 -6.63
C SER A 176 18.92 -6.72 -5.97
N ARG A 177 20.15 -7.16 -6.20
CA ARG A 177 21.36 -6.55 -5.61
C ARG A 177 21.77 -5.23 -6.26
N SER A 178 21.33 -4.99 -7.50
CA SER A 178 21.70 -3.79 -8.27
C SER A 178 20.78 -2.59 -8.00
N TRP A 179 19.65 -2.82 -7.33
CA TRP A 179 18.63 -1.80 -7.08
C TRP A 179 18.65 -1.37 -5.62
N ASP A 180 18.51 -0.08 -5.36
CA ASP A 180 18.35 0.46 -4.01
C ASP A 180 17.25 1.54 -4.02
N ILE A 181 16.44 1.54 -2.97
CA ILE A 181 15.39 2.55 -2.73
C ILE A 181 15.95 3.81 -2.07
N VAL A 182 17.09 3.69 -1.38
CA VAL A 182 17.67 4.79 -0.59
C VAL A 182 18.16 5.90 -1.52
N GLY A 183 17.73 7.13 -1.25
CA GLY A 183 18.13 8.32 -2.00
C GLY A 183 17.27 8.63 -3.24
N LEU A 184 16.23 7.85 -3.52
CA LEU A 184 15.26 8.17 -4.56
C LEU A 184 14.21 9.18 -4.05
N ASP A 185 14.00 10.27 -4.79
CA ASP A 185 12.86 11.17 -4.58
C ASP A 185 11.59 10.52 -5.15
N LEU A 186 10.89 9.78 -4.31
CA LEU A 186 9.60 9.16 -4.64
C LEU A 186 8.43 10.15 -4.45
N ILE A 187 8.66 11.29 -3.81
CA ILE A 187 7.63 12.27 -3.48
C ILE A 187 7.20 13.06 -4.72
N SER A 188 8.17 13.45 -5.55
CA SER A 188 7.91 14.19 -6.78
C SER A 188 6.96 13.44 -7.74
N ASP A 189 7.02 12.10 -7.75
CA ASP A 189 6.16 11.26 -8.60
C ASP A 189 4.72 11.13 -8.09
N VAL A 190 4.53 11.18 -6.78
CA VAL A 190 3.21 10.98 -6.14
C VAL A 190 2.45 12.28 -5.89
N SER A 191 3.16 13.41 -5.83
CA SER A 191 2.58 14.74 -5.57
C SER A 191 1.53 15.17 -6.61
N CYS A 192 0.73 16.19 -6.29
CA CYS A 192 -0.10 16.86 -7.28
C CYS A 192 0.75 17.75 -8.19
N LYS A 193 0.32 17.92 -9.45
CA LYS A 193 1.03 18.76 -10.43
C LYS A 193 0.67 20.25 -10.33
N SER A 194 -0.52 20.55 -9.83
CA SER A 194 -1.04 21.90 -9.70
C SER A 194 -1.85 22.00 -8.40
N PRO A 195 -1.90 23.19 -7.77
CA PRO A 195 -2.78 23.43 -6.64
C PRO A 195 -4.24 23.17 -6.98
N TYR A 196 -5.01 22.67 -6.01
CA TYR A 196 -6.45 22.52 -6.15
C TYR A 196 -7.14 22.55 -4.78
N GLU A 197 -8.43 22.87 -4.79
CA GLU A 197 -9.26 22.89 -3.58
C GLU A 197 -9.91 21.52 -3.36
N TRP A 198 -9.88 21.05 -2.11
CA TRP A 198 -10.60 19.85 -1.73
C TRP A 198 -12.07 20.18 -1.43
N VAL A 199 -12.95 19.74 -2.33
CA VAL A 199 -14.40 20.04 -2.25
C VAL A 199 -15.26 18.82 -1.96
N GLU A 200 -14.67 17.63 -1.89
CA GLU A 200 -15.43 16.40 -1.62
C GLU A 200 -15.97 16.38 -0.19
N LYS A 201 -17.28 16.14 -0.07
CA LYS A 201 -17.95 15.99 1.21
C LYS A 201 -17.75 14.59 1.75
N THR A 202 -17.48 14.50 3.05
CA THR A 202 -17.46 13.24 3.79
C THR A 202 -18.87 12.72 3.95
N ASN A 203 -19.05 11.42 3.75
CA ASN A 203 -20.33 10.77 4.01
C ASN A 203 -20.58 10.78 5.55
N PRO A 204 -21.79 11.09 6.05
CA PRO A 204 -22.05 11.21 7.49
C PRO A 204 -21.66 9.98 8.33
N GLU A 205 -21.64 8.79 7.71
CA GLU A 205 -21.19 7.54 8.35
C GLU A 205 -19.69 7.54 8.76
N TRP A 206 -18.88 8.42 8.15
CA TRP A 206 -17.45 8.60 8.45
C TRP A 206 -17.17 9.89 9.25
N GLU A 207 -18.20 10.60 9.69
CA GLU A 207 -18.04 11.76 10.57
C GLU A 207 -17.77 11.31 12.01
N PHE A 208 -16.58 11.63 12.53
CA PHE A 208 -16.21 11.32 13.91
C PHE A 208 -16.91 12.23 14.94
N LYS A 209 -17.59 13.29 14.48
CA LYS A 209 -18.42 14.18 15.30
C LYS A 209 -19.82 14.30 14.69
N THR A 210 -20.76 13.48 15.16
CA THR A 210 -22.19 13.55 14.82
C THR A 210 -22.88 14.82 15.34
N THR A 211 -22.23 15.57 16.24
CA THR A 211 -22.76 16.77 16.89
C THR A 211 -21.78 17.93 16.80
N SER A 212 -21.40 18.35 15.59
CA SER A 212 -21.03 19.76 15.42
C SER A 212 -22.30 20.53 15.05
N SER A 213 -22.83 21.28 16.01
CA SER A 213 -23.51 22.52 15.65
C SER A 213 -22.58 23.22 14.67
N ARG A 214 -23.05 23.48 13.44
CA ARG A 214 -22.37 24.33 12.47
C ARG A 214 -22.21 25.72 13.10
N HIS A 215 -21.25 25.89 13.99
CA HIS A 215 -20.82 27.20 14.45
C HIS A 215 -20.24 27.85 13.18
N ARG A 216 -20.97 28.86 12.71
CA ARG A 216 -20.79 29.62 11.47
C ARG A 216 -19.45 30.35 11.35
N GLU A 217 -18.50 30.11 12.23
CA GLU A 217 -17.16 30.67 12.19
C GLU A 217 -16.21 29.59 11.67
N SER A 218 -16.18 29.48 10.34
CA SER A 218 -15.25 28.67 9.56
C SER A 218 -13.81 29.02 9.97
N TYR A 219 -13.02 28.04 10.41
CA TYR A 219 -11.56 28.18 10.43
C TYR A 219 -11.06 27.85 9.01
N ARG A 220 -10.35 28.80 8.42
CA ARG A 220 -10.24 29.10 6.99
C ARG A 220 -8.86 28.71 6.47
N LEU A 221 -8.82 27.84 5.48
CA LEU A 221 -7.64 27.52 4.68
C LEU A 221 -6.50 26.78 5.40
N LEU A 222 -6.55 25.45 5.32
CA LEU A 222 -5.41 24.58 5.54
C LEU A 222 -4.66 24.37 4.22
N THR A 223 -3.39 24.79 4.15
CA THR A 223 -2.53 24.45 3.00
C THR A 223 -1.88 23.10 3.25
N LEU A 224 -2.20 22.12 2.42
CA LEU A 224 -1.62 20.79 2.46
C LEU A 224 -0.51 20.66 1.43
N PHE A 225 0.73 20.50 1.89
CA PHE A 225 1.82 20.06 1.02
C PHE A 225 1.61 18.58 0.70
N SER A 226 1.19 18.31 -0.53
CA SER A 226 0.89 16.97 -0.99
C SER A 226 2.17 16.21 -1.26
N TYR A 227 2.65 15.52 -0.23
CA TYR A 227 3.47 14.33 -0.42
C TYR A 227 2.56 13.09 -0.62
N PHE A 228 1.26 13.23 -0.30
CA PHE A 228 0.17 12.30 -0.56
C PHE A 228 -1.22 12.94 -0.39
N HIS A 229 -2.24 12.42 -1.09
CA HIS A 229 -3.66 12.67 -0.85
C HIS A 229 -4.31 11.49 -0.11
N PHE A 230 -4.34 11.51 1.20
CA PHE A 230 -5.11 10.51 1.94
C PHE A 230 -6.58 10.95 1.89
N LYS A 231 -7.37 10.40 0.94
CA LYS A 231 -8.76 10.80 0.70
C LYS A 231 -9.56 10.83 2.01
N ARG A 232 -9.40 9.83 2.86
CA ARG A 232 -10.06 9.76 4.17
C ARG A 232 -9.56 10.79 5.19
N LEU A 233 -8.29 11.19 5.15
CA LEU A 233 -7.75 12.24 6.02
C LEU A 233 -8.36 13.59 5.64
N LEU A 234 -8.42 13.88 4.35
CA LEU A 234 -8.99 15.13 3.83
C LEU A 234 -10.49 15.20 4.13
N HIS A 235 -11.21 14.10 3.94
CA HIS A 235 -12.59 13.95 4.38
C HIS A 235 -12.74 14.19 5.89
N MET A 236 -11.93 13.53 6.72
CA MET A 236 -11.99 13.70 8.18
C MET A 236 -11.74 15.14 8.60
N ILE A 237 -10.70 15.79 8.07
CA ILE A 237 -10.35 17.19 8.37
C ILE A 237 -11.48 18.13 7.92
N SER A 238 -11.94 18.00 6.67
CA SER A 238 -12.96 18.87 6.12
C SER A 238 -14.29 18.74 6.87
N ALA A 239 -14.79 17.52 7.09
CA ALA A 239 -16.10 17.33 7.71
C ALA A 239 -16.10 17.44 9.24
N SER A 240 -15.07 16.93 9.93
CA SER A 240 -15.08 16.92 11.41
C SER A 240 -14.62 18.25 12.02
N TYR A 241 -13.90 19.08 11.26
CA TYR A 241 -13.33 20.33 11.75
C TYR A 241 -13.73 21.57 10.92
N GLY A 242 -14.40 21.39 9.78
CA GLY A 242 -14.92 22.51 8.97
C GLY A 242 -13.82 23.29 8.24
N CYS A 243 -12.68 22.67 7.95
CA CYS A 243 -11.57 23.32 7.27
C CYS A 243 -11.79 23.36 5.74
N GLU A 244 -11.57 24.53 5.14
CA GLU A 244 -11.33 24.65 3.70
C GLU A 244 -9.89 24.21 3.42
N ILE A 245 -9.68 23.25 2.53
CA ILE A 245 -8.35 22.68 2.29
C ILE A 245 -7.89 23.02 0.88
N THR A 246 -6.74 23.68 0.77
CA THR A 246 -6.04 23.86 -0.51
C THR A 246 -4.84 22.94 -0.52
N VAL A 247 -4.79 22.06 -1.52
CA VAL A 247 -3.69 21.11 -1.69
C VAL A 247 -2.70 21.70 -2.69
N VAL A 248 -1.42 21.75 -2.31
CA VAL A 248 -0.33 22.28 -3.13
C VAL A 248 0.73 21.21 -3.42
N PRO A 249 1.46 21.31 -4.55
CA PRO A 249 2.56 20.41 -4.86
C PRO A 249 3.65 20.37 -3.77
N SER A 250 4.39 19.26 -3.69
CA SER A 250 5.51 19.09 -2.76
C SER A 250 6.60 20.15 -2.93
N THR A 251 6.74 20.68 -4.14
CA THR A 251 7.73 21.71 -4.54
C THR A 251 7.18 23.13 -4.48
N TRP A 252 5.96 23.33 -3.95
CA TRP A 252 5.33 24.64 -3.91
C TRP A 252 6.14 25.62 -3.04
N PRO A 253 6.43 26.84 -3.49
CA PRO A 253 7.26 27.76 -2.70
C PRO A 253 6.56 28.18 -1.40
N ALA A 254 7.30 28.20 -0.28
CA ALA A 254 6.78 28.65 1.01
C ALA A 254 6.19 30.07 0.95
N ALA A 255 6.83 30.98 0.22
CA ALA A 255 6.34 32.34 0.03
C ALA A 255 4.95 32.38 -0.64
N GLU A 256 4.69 31.52 -1.63
CA GLU A 256 3.38 31.42 -2.27
C GLU A 256 2.35 30.79 -1.33
N ALA A 257 2.74 29.78 -0.54
CA ALA A 257 1.87 29.22 0.49
C ALA A 257 1.44 30.28 1.53
N LEU A 258 2.35 31.15 1.96
CA LEU A 258 2.03 32.23 2.91
C LEU A 258 1.13 33.31 2.32
N LYS A 259 1.23 33.60 1.01
CA LYS A 259 0.34 34.56 0.33
C LYS A 259 -1.12 34.11 0.34
N MET A 260 -1.37 32.80 0.43
CA MET A 260 -2.71 32.24 0.59
C MET A 260 -3.32 32.58 1.96
N LYS A 261 -2.51 33.06 2.92
CA LYS A 261 -2.91 33.38 4.30
C LYS A 261 -3.57 32.19 5.02
N PRO A 262 -2.89 31.03 5.08
CA PRO A 262 -3.46 29.86 5.73
C PRO A 262 -3.53 30.04 7.26
N ASP A 263 -4.60 29.56 7.87
CA ASP A 263 -4.71 29.44 9.34
C ASP A 263 -3.78 28.34 9.89
N GLY A 264 -3.40 27.39 9.04
CA GLY A 264 -2.41 26.35 9.36
C GLY A 264 -1.87 25.64 8.12
N ILE A 265 -0.74 24.97 8.27
CA ILE A 265 -0.11 24.18 7.21
C ILE A 265 0.04 22.74 7.67
N LEU A 266 -0.39 21.81 6.81
CA LEU A 266 -0.24 20.38 7.02
C LEU A 266 0.75 19.78 6.01
N PHE A 267 1.78 19.12 6.52
CA PHE A 267 2.66 18.27 5.73
C PHE A 267 2.17 16.81 5.81
N SER A 268 1.70 16.26 4.70
CA SER A 268 1.12 14.91 4.65
C SER A 268 2.17 13.80 4.80
N ASN A 269 1.73 12.54 4.81
CA ASN A 269 2.62 11.39 4.59
C ASN A 269 3.09 11.33 3.13
N GLY A 270 4.09 10.50 2.85
CA GLY A 270 4.65 10.28 1.52
C GLY A 270 5.70 9.16 1.55
N PRO A 271 6.06 8.60 0.38
CA PRO A 271 7.09 7.56 0.27
C PRO A 271 8.50 8.11 0.41
N GLY A 272 9.45 7.20 0.61
CA GLY A 272 10.88 7.48 0.49
C GLY A 272 11.52 8.09 1.74
N ASP A 273 12.67 8.73 1.53
CA ASP A 273 13.51 9.28 2.59
C ASP A 273 13.50 10.82 2.56
N PRO A 274 13.24 11.51 3.68
CA PRO A 274 13.35 12.96 3.80
C PRO A 274 14.73 13.52 3.40
N SER A 275 15.80 12.74 3.53
CA SER A 275 17.13 13.13 3.05
C SER A 275 17.22 13.25 1.53
N ALA A 276 16.34 12.58 0.78
CA ALA A 276 16.26 12.70 -0.68
C ALA A 276 15.47 13.94 -1.14
N VAL A 277 14.80 14.65 -0.23
CA VAL A 277 13.96 15.84 -0.54
C VAL A 277 14.37 17.06 0.28
N PRO A 278 15.62 17.57 0.13
CA PRO A 278 16.09 18.71 0.89
C PRO A 278 15.24 19.97 0.68
N TYR A 279 14.63 20.13 -0.51
CA TYR A 279 13.73 21.24 -0.81
C TYR A 279 12.50 21.28 0.14
N ALA A 280 11.98 20.11 0.52
CA ALA A 280 10.83 19.99 1.40
C ALA A 280 11.21 20.39 2.83
N VAL A 281 12.41 20.02 3.28
CA VAL A 281 12.95 20.41 4.59
C VAL A 281 13.15 21.93 4.67
N GLU A 282 13.72 22.55 3.63
CA GLU A 282 13.89 24.01 3.58
C GLU A 282 12.54 24.73 3.57
N THR A 283 11.56 24.21 2.83
CA THR A 283 10.19 24.75 2.84
C THR A 283 9.57 24.72 4.24
N VAL A 284 9.75 23.63 4.99
CA VAL A 284 9.30 23.57 6.39
C VAL A 284 10.00 24.62 7.24
N LYS A 285 11.34 24.74 7.14
CA LYS A 285 12.10 25.76 7.89
C LYS A 285 11.62 27.17 7.62
N GLU A 286 11.29 27.49 6.38
CA GLU A 286 10.78 28.80 5.98
C GLU A 286 9.39 29.11 6.55
N LEU A 287 8.57 28.08 6.83
CA LEU A 287 7.20 28.23 7.32
C LEU A 287 7.09 28.14 8.85
N LEU A 288 8.02 27.46 9.50
CA LEU A 288 8.06 27.34 10.96
C LEU A 288 8.11 28.72 11.65
N GLY A 289 7.26 28.89 12.67
CA GLY A 289 7.16 30.13 13.44
C GLY A 289 6.35 31.25 12.76
N LYS A 290 5.91 31.08 11.50
CA LYS A 290 5.06 32.06 10.80
C LYS A 290 3.58 31.69 10.85
N VAL A 291 3.28 30.40 10.77
CA VAL A 291 1.93 29.82 10.87
C VAL A 291 1.99 28.50 11.64
N PRO A 292 0.88 28.03 12.26
CA PRO A 292 0.83 26.70 12.85
C PRO A 292 1.16 25.62 11.82
N VAL A 293 2.11 24.75 12.14
CA VAL A 293 2.52 23.65 11.26
C VAL A 293 2.24 22.31 11.94
N TYR A 294 1.62 21.39 11.21
CA TYR A 294 1.40 20.01 11.62
C TYR A 294 1.97 19.05 10.56
N GLY A 295 2.51 17.91 10.98
CA GLY A 295 3.12 16.95 10.07
C GLY A 295 2.83 15.50 10.46
N ILE A 296 2.51 14.68 9.47
CA ILE A 296 2.13 13.28 9.64
C ILE A 296 3.12 12.40 8.89
N CYS A 297 3.66 11.36 9.54
CA CYS A 297 4.64 10.43 8.96
C CYS A 297 5.83 11.14 8.29
N MET A 298 5.85 11.25 6.96
CA MET A 298 6.86 12.02 6.22
C MET A 298 6.91 13.48 6.68
N GLY A 299 5.74 14.12 6.87
CA GLY A 299 5.68 15.47 7.42
C GLY A 299 6.33 15.58 8.79
N HIS A 300 6.12 14.60 9.69
CA HIS A 300 6.78 14.57 11.00
C HIS A 300 8.32 14.48 10.86
N GLN A 301 8.81 13.70 9.89
CA GLN A 301 10.23 13.56 9.62
C GLN A 301 10.84 14.85 9.04
N LEU A 302 10.13 15.52 8.12
CA LEU A 302 10.57 16.81 7.58
C LEU A 302 10.61 17.88 8.67
N LEU A 303 9.61 17.92 9.55
CA LEU A 303 9.59 18.80 10.73
C LEU A 303 10.78 18.57 11.66
N GLY A 304 11.07 17.33 12.02
CA GLY A 304 12.19 17.06 12.91
C GLY A 304 13.54 17.36 12.25
N GLN A 305 13.70 17.13 10.94
CA GLN A 305 14.91 17.53 10.20
C GLN A 305 15.05 19.06 10.09
N ALA A 306 13.96 19.78 9.86
CA ALA A 306 13.94 21.24 9.85
C ALA A 306 14.41 21.83 11.20
N LEU A 307 14.12 21.13 12.29
CA LEU A 307 14.56 21.45 13.65
C LEU A 307 15.96 20.89 14.00
N GLY A 308 16.70 20.36 13.03
CA GLY A 308 18.08 19.86 13.21
C GLY A 308 18.19 18.39 13.63
N GLY A 309 17.08 17.66 13.70
CA GLY A 309 17.06 16.22 13.92
C GLY A 309 17.65 15.44 12.74
N LYS A 310 18.16 14.24 13.01
CA LYS A 310 18.64 13.31 11.97
C LYS A 310 17.74 12.09 11.95
N THR A 311 17.41 11.57 10.78
CA THR A 311 16.65 10.32 10.63
C THR A 311 17.59 9.15 10.39
N PHE A 312 17.16 7.93 10.72
CA PHE A 312 17.86 6.70 10.36
C PHE A 312 16.86 5.64 9.88
N LYS A 313 17.31 4.79 8.94
CA LYS A 313 16.52 3.67 8.42
C LYS A 313 16.42 2.58 9.48
N MET A 314 15.20 2.28 9.89
CA MET A 314 14.89 1.17 10.76
C MET A 314 15.15 -0.15 10.04
N LYS A 315 15.42 -1.19 10.81
CA LYS A 315 15.71 -2.53 10.29
C LYS A 315 14.65 -3.04 9.31
N PHE A 316 13.36 -2.98 9.68
CA PHE A 316 12.23 -3.41 8.83
C PHE A 316 11.02 -2.46 8.89
N GLY A 317 11.16 -1.33 9.60
CA GLY A 317 10.11 -0.35 9.81
C GLY A 317 8.92 -0.81 10.65
N HIS A 318 7.90 0.04 10.72
CA HIS A 318 6.61 -0.23 11.35
C HIS A 318 5.52 -0.20 10.28
N HIS A 319 4.85 -1.33 10.09
CA HIS A 319 3.81 -1.52 9.06
C HIS A 319 2.67 -2.35 9.65
N GLY A 320 1.58 -1.70 10.05
CA GLY A 320 0.44 -2.40 10.63
C GLY A 320 -0.53 -1.51 11.40
N GLY A 321 -1.74 -2.01 11.61
CA GLY A 321 -2.83 -1.34 12.32
C GLY A 321 -2.93 -1.61 13.83
N ASN A 322 -1.87 -2.13 14.45
CA ASN A 322 -1.90 -2.60 15.85
C ASN A 322 -0.75 -2.06 16.72
N HIS A 323 -0.13 -0.95 16.32
CA HIS A 323 1.07 -0.45 17.01
C HIS A 323 0.69 0.45 18.20
N PRO A 324 1.04 0.08 19.45
CA PRO A 324 0.74 0.92 20.61
C PRO A 324 1.69 2.12 20.65
N VAL A 325 1.14 3.33 20.79
CA VAL A 325 1.90 4.57 20.95
C VAL A 325 1.49 5.21 22.28
N ARG A 326 2.48 5.56 23.10
CA ARG A 326 2.26 6.20 24.39
C ARG A 326 2.45 7.71 24.28
N ASN A 327 1.48 8.47 24.76
CA ASN A 327 1.67 9.88 25.03
C ASN A 327 2.45 10.04 26.35
N ASN A 328 3.72 10.44 26.27
CA ASN A 328 4.59 10.54 27.45
C ASN A 328 4.16 11.63 28.44
N ARG A 329 3.37 12.64 28.01
CA ARG A 329 2.89 13.71 28.91
C ARG A 329 1.74 13.23 29.79
N THR A 330 0.85 12.42 29.24
CA THR A 330 -0.38 11.99 29.93
C THR A 330 -0.31 10.54 30.41
N GLY A 331 0.64 9.76 29.89
CA GLY A 331 0.79 8.33 30.16
C GLY A 331 -0.16 7.43 29.37
N HIS A 332 -1.15 7.99 28.67
CA HIS A 332 -2.14 7.25 27.90
C HIS A 332 -1.52 6.54 26.69
N VAL A 333 -2.08 5.38 26.35
CA VAL A 333 -1.69 4.58 25.20
C VAL A 333 -2.83 4.53 24.20
N GLU A 334 -2.50 4.74 22.93
CA GLU A 334 -3.41 4.63 21.80
C GLU A 334 -2.91 3.53 20.85
N ILE A 335 -3.82 2.83 20.18
CA ILE A 335 -3.48 1.89 19.11
C ILE A 335 -3.50 2.65 17.79
N SER A 336 -2.40 2.59 17.05
CA SER A 336 -2.18 3.37 15.83
C SER A 336 -1.92 2.49 14.62
N ALA A 337 -2.27 3.01 13.44
CA ALA A 337 -1.76 2.55 12.18
C ALA A 337 -0.38 3.20 11.92
N GLN A 338 0.61 2.38 11.57
CA GLN A 338 1.97 2.82 11.31
C GLN A 338 2.40 2.29 9.95
N TRP A 339 2.97 3.17 9.11
CA TRP A 339 3.57 2.84 7.82
C TRP A 339 4.81 3.71 7.61
N THR A 340 5.90 3.37 8.29
CA THR A 340 7.15 4.13 8.22
C THR A 340 8.37 3.26 8.39
N GLN A 341 9.42 3.56 7.64
CA GLN A 341 10.73 2.93 7.77
C GLN A 341 11.79 3.81 8.43
N LEU A 342 11.49 5.10 8.64
CA LEU A 342 12.47 6.07 9.13
C LEU A 342 12.01 6.65 10.45
N LEU A 343 12.94 6.76 11.39
CA LEU A 343 12.70 7.29 12.72
C LEU A 343 13.78 8.31 13.08
N PHE A 344 13.46 9.19 14.02
CA PHE A 344 14.47 9.93 14.75
C PHE A 344 15.14 9.03 15.79
N PRO A 345 16.45 9.16 16.01
CA PRO A 345 17.09 8.53 17.15
C PRO A 345 16.36 9.01 18.40
N PRO A 346 16.07 8.10 19.35
CA PRO A 346 15.33 8.50 20.53
C PRO A 346 16.16 9.54 21.29
N ALA A 347 15.50 10.58 21.79
CA ALA A 347 16.12 11.72 22.48
C ALA A 347 16.66 11.37 23.88
N TRP A 348 17.27 10.19 24.04
CA TRP A 348 17.99 9.81 25.25
C TRP A 348 19.46 10.15 25.08
N LYS A 349 19.82 11.37 25.43
CA LYS A 349 21.05 11.72 26.17
C LYS A 349 20.80 12.97 26.98
#